data_AF-A0A1H9P7X7-F1
#
_entry.id   AF-A0A1H9P7X7-F1
#
_cell.length_a   1.000
_cell.length_b   1.000
_cell.length_c   1.000
_cell.angle_alpha   90.00
_cell.angle_beta   90.00
_cell.angle_gamma   90.00
#
_symmetry.space_group_name_H-M   'P 1'
#
loop_
_entity.id
_entity.type
_entity.pdbx_description
1 polymer ?
#
loop_
_entity_poly.entity_id
_entity_poly.type
_entity_poly.pdbx_seq_one_letter_code
_entity_poly.pdbx_strand_id
1 'polypeptide(L)'
;MSKEISKFLSYILRHAPKTIGLHLDVNGWADVSELLTKAERAGKTIDLETLRTVVSESDKRRSTISDEGSRIRAEKGHSVAVDLGLAASEPPTLL
;
A
#
# COMPACT_ATOMS: atom_id res chain seq x y z
N MET A 1 8.16 -15.25 -4.70
CA MET A 1 8.29 -13.89 -5.24
C MET A 1 7.15 -12.97 -4.78
N SER A 2 5.89 -13.24 -5.11
CA SER A 2 4.74 -12.38 -4.74
C SER A 2 4.58 -12.11 -3.23
N LYS A 3 4.82 -13.12 -2.37
CA LYS A 3 4.67 -13.00 -0.91
C LYS A 3 5.66 -12.01 -0.26
N GLU A 4 6.89 -11.92 -0.76
CA GLU A 4 7.89 -10.99 -0.24
C GLU A 4 7.57 -9.55 -0.66
N ILE A 5 7.11 -9.36 -1.89
CA ILE A 5 6.62 -8.07 -2.38
C ILE A 5 5.39 -7.64 -1.57
N SER A 6 4.42 -8.52 -1.34
CA SER A 6 3.24 -8.23 -0.50
C SER A 6 3.64 -7.81 0.92
N LYS A 7 4.64 -8.48 1.52
CA LYS A 7 5.18 -8.12 2.84
C LYS A 7 5.88 -6.76 2.81
N PHE A 8 6.69 -6.50 1.80
CA PHE A 8 7.37 -5.23 1.61
C PHE A 8 6.38 -4.08 1.44
N LEU A 9 5.41 -4.21 0.52
CA LEU A 9 4.34 -3.23 0.32
C LEU A 9 3.55 -2.97 1.61
N SER A 10 3.18 -4.02 2.34
CA SER A 10 2.50 -3.88 3.63
C SER A 10 3.36 -3.10 4.63
N TYR A 11 4.68 -3.32 4.65
CA TYR A 11 5.59 -2.61 5.54
C TYR A 11 5.72 -1.13 5.20
N ILE A 12 6.00 -0.79 3.94
CA ILE A 12 6.20 0.61 3.53
C ILE A 12 4.91 1.41 3.53
N LEU A 13 3.76 0.81 3.16
CA LEU A 13 2.49 1.52 3.11
C LEU A 13 1.85 1.71 4.50
N ARG A 14 2.15 0.84 5.47
CA ARG A 14 1.50 0.90 6.81
C ARG A 14 2.38 1.44 7.90
N HIS A 15 3.68 1.19 7.86
CA HIS A 15 4.54 1.37 9.02
C HIS A 15 5.69 2.33 8.75
N ALA A 16 6.35 2.22 7.59
CA ALA A 16 7.63 2.89 7.40
C ALA A 16 7.85 3.42 5.97
N PRO A 17 6.98 4.28 5.43
CA PRO A 17 7.14 4.82 4.06
C PRO A 17 8.45 5.58 3.90
N LYS A 18 8.89 6.27 4.96
CA LYS A 18 10.17 7.01 5.02
C LYS A 18 11.42 6.13 4.81
N THR A 19 11.34 4.80 5.00
CA THR A 19 12.50 3.90 4.81
C THR A 19 13.02 3.86 3.38
N ILE A 20 12.12 4.06 2.42
CA ILE A 20 12.48 4.25 1.00
C ILE A 20 12.29 5.71 0.56
N GLY A 21 12.03 6.60 1.52
CA GLY A 21 11.68 7.99 1.29
C GLY A 21 10.31 8.21 0.65
N LEU A 22 9.40 7.22 0.64
CA LEU A 22 8.07 7.35 0.03
C LEU A 22 7.21 8.34 0.80
N HIS A 23 6.45 9.17 0.09
CA HIS A 23 5.45 10.04 0.69
C HIS A 23 4.06 9.44 0.55
N LEU A 24 3.31 9.48 1.65
CA LEU A 24 1.89 9.17 1.66
C LEU A 24 1.14 10.49 1.85
N ASP A 25 0.04 10.65 1.13
CA ASP A 25 -0.90 11.74 1.39
C ASP A 25 -1.68 11.51 2.70
N VAL A 26 -2.53 12.47 3.05
CA VAL A 26 -3.40 12.40 4.24
C VAL A 26 -4.25 11.13 4.27
N ASN A 27 -4.65 10.60 3.11
CA ASN A 27 -5.47 9.40 2.97
C ASN A 27 -4.66 8.11 2.78
N GLY A 28 -3.33 8.18 2.97
CA GLY A 28 -2.40 7.05 2.82
C GLY A 28 -2.02 6.70 1.39
N TRP A 29 -2.41 7.50 0.39
CA TRP A 29 -2.04 7.25 -1.02
C TRP A 29 -0.61 7.66 -1.32
N ALA A 30 0.08 6.80 -2.06
CA ALA A 30 1.36 7.04 -2.70
C ALA A 30 1.19 7.03 -4.23
N ASP A 31 2.05 7.76 -4.94
CA ASP A 31 2.21 7.60 -6.38
C ASP A 31 2.91 6.26 -6.69
N VAL A 32 2.37 5.52 -7.66
CA VAL A 32 2.90 4.21 -8.07
C VAL A 32 4.28 4.36 -8.70
N SER A 33 4.48 5.35 -9.57
CA SER A 33 5.78 5.57 -10.23
C SER A 33 6.86 5.95 -9.23
N GLU A 34 6.52 6.78 -8.25
CA GLU A 34 7.38 7.13 -7.12
C GLU A 34 7.73 5.90 -6.29
N LEU A 35 6.74 5.05 -5.97
CA LEU A 35 6.95 3.81 -5.23
C LEU A 35 7.89 2.87 -5.96
N LEU A 36 7.67 2.63 -7.27
CA LEU A 36 8.53 1.73 -8.07
C LEU A 36 9.97 2.26 -8.13
N THR A 37 10.13 3.56 -8.40
CA THR A 37 11.45 4.23 -8.44
C THR A 37 12.18 4.12 -7.11
N LYS A 38 11.48 4.36 -5.99
CA LYS A 38 12.08 4.31 -4.65
C LYS A 38 12.35 2.89 -4.18
N ALA A 39 11.50 1.94 -4.54
CA ALA A 39 11.72 0.52 -4.27
C ALA A 39 12.96 0.02 -5.01
N GLU A 40 13.13 0.36 -6.29
CA GLU A 40 14.30 -0.01 -7.07
C GLU A 40 15.59 0.53 -6.45
N ARG A 41 15.61 1.81 -6.06
CA ARG A 41 16.74 2.43 -5.33
C ARG A 41 17.03 1.76 -3.98
N ALA A 42 16.03 1.17 -3.35
CA ALA A 42 16.16 0.40 -2.11
C ALA A 42 16.52 -1.09 -2.36
N GLY A 43 16.85 -1.46 -3.60
CA GLY A 43 17.23 -2.83 -3.97
C GLY A 43 16.05 -3.79 -4.13
N LYS A 44 14.84 -3.26 -4.36
CA LYS A 44 13.62 -4.03 -4.64
C LYS A 44 13.13 -3.73 -6.05
N THR A 45 13.51 -4.58 -7.00
CA THR A 45 12.99 -4.54 -8.36
C THR A 45 11.55 -5.05 -8.36
N ILE A 46 10.61 -4.14 -8.64
CA ILE A 46 9.19 -4.41 -8.78
C ILE A 46 8.78 -3.69 -10.05
N ASP A 47 8.20 -4.39 -11.02
CA ASP A 47 7.57 -3.76 -12.18
C ASP A 47 6.08 -3.53 -11.93
N LEU A 48 5.44 -2.75 -12.81
CA LEU A 48 4.04 -2.38 -12.67
C LEU A 48 3.11 -3.62 -12.78
N GLU A 49 3.46 -4.59 -13.62
CA GLU A 49 2.67 -5.81 -13.81
C GLU A 49 2.68 -6.66 -12.54
N THR A 50 3.85 -6.90 -11.97
CA THR A 50 4.05 -7.60 -10.71
C THR A 50 3.34 -6.88 -9.57
N LEU A 51 3.43 -5.55 -9.51
CA LEU A 51 2.72 -4.76 -8.50
C LEU A 51 1.20 -5.01 -8.58
N ARG A 52 0.63 -4.93 -9.79
CA ARG A 52 -0.79 -5.16 -10.03
C ARG A 52 -1.20 -6.57 -9.65
N THR A 53 -0.44 -7.58 -10.08
CA THR A 53 -0.67 -8.98 -9.75
C THR A 53 -0.67 -9.21 -8.23
N VAL A 54 0.32 -8.68 -7.51
CA VAL A 54 0.41 -8.81 -6.04
C VAL A 54 -0.77 -8.15 -5.33
N VAL A 55 -1.25 -7.02 -5.85
CA VAL A 55 -2.41 -6.32 -5.30
C VAL A 55 -3.70 -7.10 -5.60
N SER A 56 -3.88 -7.60 -6.82
CA SER A 56 -5.09 -8.34 -7.23
C SER A 56 -5.18 -9.72 -6.59
N GLU A 57 -4.06 -10.41 -6.40
CA GLU A 57 -4.01 -11.75 -5.78
C GLU A 57 -4.02 -11.71 -4.24
N SER A 58 -4.02 -10.51 -3.64
CA SER A 58 -4.05 -10.40 -2.17
C SER A 58 -5.44 -10.76 -1.63
N ASP A 59 -5.62 -11.98 -1.13
CA ASP A 59 -6.84 -12.50 -0.49
C ASP A 59 -7.49 -11.56 0.54
N LYS A 60 -6.67 -10.78 1.23
CA LYS A 60 -7.10 -9.89 2.32
C LYS A 60 -7.21 -8.42 1.91
N ARG A 61 -7.15 -8.12 0.60
CA ARG A 61 -7.11 -6.76 0.04
C ARG A 61 -6.21 -5.82 0.87
N ARG A 62 -4.97 -6.25 1.10
CA ARG A 62 -4.07 -5.56 2.03
C ARG A 62 -3.68 -4.16 1.55
N SER A 63 -3.60 -4.03 0.23
CA SER A 63 -3.32 -2.81 -0.51
C SER A 63 -4.32 -2.70 -1.65
N THR A 64 -4.55 -1.48 -2.10
CA THR A 64 -5.43 -1.18 -3.24
C THR A 64 -4.75 -0.16 -4.15
N ILE A 65 -5.03 -0.26 -5.45
CA ILE A 65 -4.59 0.68 -6.48
C ILE A 65 -5.80 1.52 -6.90
N SER A 66 -5.61 2.80 -7.20
CA SER A 66 -6.68 3.67 -7.69
C SER A 66 -7.20 3.21 -9.05
N ASP A 67 -8.41 3.65 -9.42
CA ASP A 67 -9.04 3.25 -10.69
C ASP A 67 -8.20 3.65 -11.90
N GLU A 68 -7.53 4.80 -11.83
CA GLU A 68 -6.58 5.25 -12.85
C GLU A 68 -5.25 4.48 -12.86
N GLY A 69 -4.97 3.65 -11.84
CA GLY A 69 -3.75 2.86 -11.75
C GLY A 69 -2.50 3.62 -11.30
N SER A 70 -2.62 4.92 -10.98
CA SER A 70 -1.49 5.79 -10.66
C SER A 70 -1.18 5.88 -9.16
N ARG A 71 -2.12 5.51 -8.29
CA ARG A 71 -1.95 5.60 -6.84
C ARG A 71 -2.14 4.26 -6.16
N ILE A 72 -1.45 4.06 -5.05
CA ILE A 72 -1.54 2.86 -4.22
C ILE A 72 -1.57 3.22 -2.73
N ARG A 73 -2.38 2.52 -1.94
CA ARG A 73 -2.40 2.63 -0.47
C ARG A 73 -2.66 1.29 0.19
N ALA A 74 -2.40 1.19 1.50
CA ALA A 74 -2.97 0.10 2.28
C ALA A 74 -4.46 0.36 2.54
N GLU A 75 -5.30 -0.68 2.54
CA GLU A 75 -6.74 -0.50 2.86
C GLU A 75 -6.98 -0.26 4.35
N LYS A 76 -6.12 -0.83 5.22
CA LYS A 76 -6.23 -0.75 6.68
C LYS A 76 -4.93 -1.09 7.38
N GLY A 77 -4.86 -0.78 8.68
CA GLY A 77 -3.77 -1.21 9.57
C GLY A 77 -2.53 -0.33 9.50
N HIS A 78 -2.70 0.96 9.22
CA HIS A 78 -1.61 1.94 9.31
C HIS A 78 -1.21 2.15 10.77
N SER A 79 0.10 2.19 11.01
CA SER A 79 0.69 2.70 12.25
C SER A 79 1.22 4.13 12.08
N VAL A 80 1.25 4.63 10.84
CA VAL A 80 1.49 6.03 10.52
C VAL A 80 0.18 6.82 10.54
N ALA A 81 0.26 8.11 10.85
CA ALA A 81 -0.90 8.99 10.86
C ALA A 81 -1.44 9.15 9.43
N VAL A 82 -2.58 8.55 9.15
CA VAL A 82 -3.38 8.73 7.94
C VAL A 82 -4.85 8.82 8.36
N ASP A 83 -5.60 9.64 7.64
CA ASP A 83 -7.05 9.74 7.74
C ASP A 83 -7.64 9.11 6.48
N LEU A 84 -8.15 7.88 6.58
CA LEU A 84 -8.70 7.17 5.43
C LEU A 84 -10.06 7.73 4.97
N GLY A 85 -10.63 8.72 5.67
CA GLY A 85 -11.95 9.28 5.37
C GLY A 85 -13.08 8.24 5.51
N LEU A 86 -12.85 7.18 6.30
CA LEU A 86 -13.83 6.12 6.49
C LEU A 86 -14.96 6.64 7.37
N ALA A 87 -16.20 6.52 6.88
CA ALA A 87 -17.37 6.75 7.71
C ALA A 87 -17.35 5.78 8.91
N ALA A 88 -17.60 6.30 10.10
CA ALA A 88 -17.79 5.46 11.27
C ALA A 88 -18.97 4.52 11.02
N SER A 89 -18.71 3.21 11.00
CA SER A 89 -19.74 2.19 10.99
C SER A 89 -19.88 1.63 12.39
N GLU A 90 -21.11 1.37 12.83
CA GLU A 90 -21.33 0.60 14.05
C GLU A 90 -20.70 -0.79 13.88
N PRO A 91 -19.88 -1.24 14.84
CA PRO A 91 -19.35 -2.59 14.81
C PRO A 91 -20.49 -3.59 15.01
N PRO A 92 -20.43 -4.77 14.37
CA PRO A 92 -21.40 -5.83 14.63
C PRO A 92 -21.31 -6.30 16.09
N THR A 93 -22.42 -6.81 16.62
CA THR A 93 -22.55 -7.23 18.03
C THR A 93 -21.62 -8.39 18.43
N LEU A 94 -21.02 -9.10 17.46
CA LEU A 94 -20.00 -10.14 17.67
C LEU A 94 -18.99 -10.13 16.51
N LEU A 95 -17.72 -10.46 16.82
CA LEU A 95 -16.57 -10.55 15.90
C LEU A 95 -16.12 -11.99 15.68
#